data_AF-J3IVX4-F1
#
_entry.id   AF-J3IVX4-F1
#
_cell.length_a   1.000
_cell.length_b   1.000
_cell.length_c   1.000
_cell.angle_alpha   90.00
_cell.angle_beta   90.00
_cell.angle_gamma   90.00
#
_symmetry.space_group_name_H-M   'P 1'
#
loop_
_entity.id
_entity.type
_entity.pdbx_description
1 polymer ?
#
loop_
_entity_poly.entity_id
_entity_poly.type
_entity_poly.pdbx_seq_one_letter_code
_entity_poly.pdbx_strand_id
1 'polypeptide(L)'
;MLAFIGIVAALIGFAMMSRPFKIGFGLYLAYLAYFIYQHGGNADLEEASTLLSLVSGAAGLLVVGAVLGGMRSGAGSEAEYRAKRKRVSLFLLKFGGAYVVFTQLLTLALFLGGGGHSWDDWTAAGFMVKLLPYKWVGFLLMLGGYYWLKGKSKPRQALRT
;
A
#
# COMPACT_ATOMS: atom_id res chain seq x y z
N MET A 1 -5.51 20.29 -11.37
CA MET A 1 -6.68 19.37 -11.27
C MET A 1 -6.37 18.10 -10.47
N LEU A 2 -5.31 17.35 -10.79
CA LEU A 2 -4.97 16.09 -10.08
C LEU A 2 -4.67 16.27 -8.59
N ALA A 3 -3.89 17.29 -8.21
CA ALA A 3 -3.61 17.59 -6.80
C ALA A 3 -4.89 17.89 -5.99
N PHE A 4 -5.82 18.64 -6.59
CA PHE A 4 -7.12 18.94 -5.97
C PHE A 4 -7.96 17.67 -5.77
N ILE A 5 -8.05 16.81 -6.78
CA ILE A 5 -8.75 15.51 -6.67
C ILE A 5 -8.11 14.65 -5.55
N GLY A 6 -6.77 14.63 -5.49
CA GLY A 6 -6.03 13.92 -4.45
C GLY A 6 -6.34 14.42 -3.03
N ILE A 7 -6.36 15.74 -2.84
CA ILE A 7 -6.70 16.35 -1.54
C ILE A 7 -8.14 16.02 -1.16
N VAL A 8 -9.10 16.15 -2.08
CA VAL A 8 -10.50 15.82 -1.81
C VAL A 8 -10.66 14.34 -1.45
N ALA A 9 -10.01 13.43 -2.19
CA ALA A 9 -10.01 12.00 -1.88
C ALA A 9 -9.38 11.70 -0.50
N ALA A 10 -8.29 12.39 -0.16
CA ALA A 10 -7.64 12.27 1.13
C ALA A 10 -8.56 12.71 2.28
N LEU A 11 -9.27 13.84 2.11
CA LEU A 11 -10.22 14.36 3.09
C LEU A 11 -11.40 13.40 3.30
N ILE A 12 -11.96 12.85 2.21
CA ILE A 12 -13.03 11.85 2.28
C ILE A 12 -12.53 10.61 3.03
N GLY A 13 -11.36 10.09 2.64
CA GLY A 13 -10.78 8.92 3.27
C GLY A 13 -10.52 9.13 4.77
N PHE A 14 -9.97 10.28 5.14
CA PHE A 14 -9.78 10.67 6.53
C PHE A 14 -11.11 10.78 7.30
N ALA A 15 -12.13 11.40 6.71
CA ALA A 15 -13.45 11.54 7.35
C ALA A 15 -14.06 10.17 7.69
N MET A 16 -13.91 9.21 6.77
CA MET A 16 -14.42 7.83 6.92
C MET A 16 -13.70 7.03 8.02
N MET A 17 -12.46 7.38 8.39
CA MET A 17 -11.70 6.63 9.40
C MET A 17 -12.36 6.62 10.78
N SER A 18 -12.17 5.51 11.50
CA SER A 18 -12.49 5.43 12.93
C SER A 18 -11.53 6.28 13.76
N ARG A 19 -11.97 6.70 14.96
CA ARG A 19 -11.17 7.50 15.90
C ARG A 19 -9.74 6.97 16.13
N PRO A 20 -9.49 5.67 16.41
CA PRO A 20 -8.12 5.18 16.62
C PRO A 20 -7.25 5.30 15.37
N PHE A 21 -7.82 5.10 14.17
CA PHE A 21 -7.09 5.31 12.91
C PHE A 21 -6.77 6.78 12.66
N LYS A 22 -7.69 7.70 13.00
CA LYS A 22 -7.45 9.15 12.91
C LYS A 22 -6.28 9.58 13.81
N ILE A 23 -6.23 9.09 15.04
CA ILE A 23 -5.15 9.39 15.99
C ILE A 23 -3.82 8.85 15.44
N GLY A 24 -3.77 7.59 15.04
CA GLY A 24 -2.56 6.99 14.47
C GLY A 24 -2.09 7.69 13.20
N PHE A 25 -3.01 8.05 12.31
CA PHE A 25 -2.70 8.81 11.09
C PHE A 25 -2.19 10.22 11.43
N GLY A 26 -2.76 10.90 12.42
CA GLY A 26 -2.29 12.19 12.91
C GLY A 26 -0.86 12.12 13.46
N LEU A 27 -0.56 11.11 14.28
CA LEU A 27 0.81 10.86 14.78
C LEU A 27 1.78 10.58 13.63
N TYR A 28 1.35 9.82 12.63
CA TYR A 28 2.14 9.53 11.44
C TYR A 28 2.44 10.80 10.63
N LEU A 29 1.46 11.67 10.44
CA LEU A 29 1.66 12.96 9.77
C LEU A 29 2.54 13.92 10.58
N ALA A 30 2.43 13.91 11.90
CA ALA A 30 3.31 14.68 12.77
C ALA A 30 4.77 14.21 12.62
N TYR A 31 5.00 12.90 12.56
CA TYR A 31 6.32 12.34 12.29
C TYR A 31 6.84 12.70 10.89
N LEU A 32 5.99 12.64 9.87
CA LEU A 32 6.35 13.07 8.51
C LEU A 32 6.75 14.55 8.49
N ALA A 33 5.97 15.43 9.15
CA ALA A 33 6.27 16.85 9.24
C ALA A 33 7.59 17.10 9.99
N TYR A 34 7.83 16.36 11.08
CA TYR A 34 9.09 16.41 11.82
C TYR A 34 10.27 15.95 10.96
N PHE A 35 10.11 14.88 10.18
CA PHE A 35 11.14 14.39 9.26
C PHE A 35 11.48 15.44 8.19
N ILE A 36 10.46 16.05 7.58
CA ILE A 36 10.63 17.16 6.62
C ILE A 36 11.27 18.37 7.27
N TYR A 37 10.94 18.71 8.50
CA TYR A 37 11.57 19.82 9.20
C TYR A 37 13.08 19.57 9.41
N GLN A 38 13.46 18.34 9.78
CA GLN A 38 14.85 17.99 10.07
C GLN A 38 15.73 17.81 8.81
N HIS A 39 15.15 17.30 7.71
CA HIS A 39 15.90 16.89 6.51
C HIS A 39 15.43 17.60 5.23
N GLY A 40 14.46 18.52 5.33
CA GLY A 40 13.90 19.22 4.19
C GLY A 40 14.87 20.25 3.63
N GLY A 41 15.38 19.98 2.43
CA GLY A 41 16.34 20.85 1.73
C GLY A 41 17.69 20.18 1.45
N ASN A 42 17.96 19.06 2.10
CA ASN A 42 19.07 18.19 1.75
C ASN A 42 18.69 17.33 0.52
N ALA A 43 19.64 17.14 -0.39
CA ALA A 43 19.45 16.44 -1.67
C ALA A 43 19.90 14.97 -1.62
N ASP A 44 20.02 14.38 -0.43
CA ASP A 44 20.54 13.02 -0.31
C ASP A 44 19.49 11.98 -0.76
N LEU A 45 19.96 10.97 -1.48
CA LEU A 45 19.14 9.90 -2.02
C LEU A 45 18.50 9.07 -0.90
N GLU A 46 19.20 8.89 0.21
CA GLU A 46 18.69 8.17 1.38
C GLU A 46 17.51 8.88 2.03
N GLU A 47 17.61 10.19 2.21
CA GLU A 47 16.56 11.03 2.76
C GLU A 47 15.35 11.11 1.81
N ALA A 48 15.58 11.27 0.50
CA ALA A 48 14.53 11.25 -0.51
C ALA A 48 13.80 9.88 -0.55
N SER A 49 14.55 8.78 -0.43
CA SER A 49 14.02 7.42 -0.36
C SER A 49 13.18 7.19 0.90
N THR A 50 13.61 7.77 2.02
CA THR A 50 12.88 7.73 3.30
C THR A 50 11.60 8.56 3.22
N LEU A 51 11.69 9.78 2.69
CA LEU A 51 10.54 10.66 2.49
C LEU A 51 9.48 9.99 1.61
N LEU A 52 9.89 9.40 0.48
CA LEU A 52 8.98 8.69 -0.43
C LEU A 52 8.31 7.49 0.26
N SER A 53 9.05 6.77 1.11
CA SER A 53 8.49 5.70 1.95
C SER A 53 7.45 6.22 2.94
N LEU A 54 7.70 7.36 3.58
CA LEU A 54 6.76 7.98 4.52
C LEU A 54 5.49 8.47 3.81
N VAL A 55 5.63 9.16 2.67
CA VAL A 55 4.48 9.60 1.86
C VAL A 55 3.66 8.41 1.37
N SER A 56 4.32 7.34 0.92
CA SER A 56 3.64 6.11 0.50
C SER A 56 2.92 5.42 1.66
N GLY A 57 3.54 5.41 2.85
CA GLY A 57 2.93 4.87 4.07
C GLY A 57 1.72 5.67 4.53
N ALA A 58 1.77 7.00 4.45
CA ALA A 58 0.62 7.87 4.72
C ALA A 58 -0.54 7.56 3.74
N ALA A 59 -0.26 7.45 2.44
CA ALA A 59 -1.26 7.07 1.45
C ALA A 59 -1.86 5.68 1.74
N GLY A 60 -1.03 4.70 2.11
CA GLY A 60 -1.46 3.35 2.49
C GLY A 60 -2.37 3.34 3.72
N LEU A 61 -1.99 4.05 4.78
CA LEU A 61 -2.81 4.23 5.99
C LEU A 61 -4.15 4.90 5.65
N LEU A 62 -4.12 5.88 4.74
CA LEU A 62 -5.30 6.59 4.30
C LEU A 62 -6.31 5.65 3.63
N VAL A 63 -5.84 4.87 2.67
CA VAL A 63 -6.67 3.88 1.96
C VAL A 63 -7.21 2.82 2.93
N VAL A 64 -6.36 2.23 3.77
CA VAL A 64 -6.77 1.18 4.72
C VAL A 64 -7.80 1.72 5.72
N GLY A 65 -7.53 2.90 6.29
CA GLY A 65 -8.45 3.54 7.23
C GLY A 65 -9.80 3.88 6.59
N ALA A 66 -9.79 4.40 5.35
CA ALA A 66 -11.00 4.71 4.60
C ALA A 66 -11.84 3.46 4.29
N VAL A 67 -11.19 2.38 3.82
CA VAL A 67 -11.84 1.10 3.52
C VAL A 67 -12.48 0.51 4.77
N LEU A 68 -11.74 0.46 5.89
CA LEU A 68 -12.27 -0.05 7.16
C LEU A 68 -13.39 0.82 7.71
N GLY A 69 -13.30 2.14 7.52
CA GLY A 69 -14.33 3.11 7.84
C GLY A 69 -15.63 2.90 7.05
N GLY A 70 -15.51 2.81 5.73
CA GLY A 70 -16.63 2.55 4.82
C GLY A 70 -17.30 1.21 5.12
N MET A 71 -16.51 0.16 5.36
CA MET A 71 -17.04 -1.14 5.77
C MET A 71 -17.80 -1.09 7.09
N ARG A 72 -17.38 -0.25 8.03
CA ARG A 72 -18.10 -0.06 9.30
C ARG A 72 -19.44 0.64 9.07
N SER A 73 -19.47 1.65 8.21
CA SER A 73 -20.71 2.38 7.88
C SER A 73 -21.74 1.52 7.13
N GLY A 74 -21.29 0.54 6.33
CA GLY A 74 -22.17 -0.35 5.56
C GLY A 74 -22.39 -1.73 6.17
N ALA A 75 -22.04 -1.95 7.44
CA ALA A 75 -22.31 -3.23 8.13
C ALA A 75 -23.57 -3.11 8.98
N GLY A 76 -24.52 -4.04 8.79
CA GLY A 76 -25.78 -4.08 9.55
C GLY A 76 -25.59 -4.59 10.99
N SER A 77 -24.44 -5.20 11.29
CA SER A 77 -24.10 -5.66 12.64
C SER A 77 -22.59 -5.64 12.90
N GLU A 78 -22.20 -5.70 14.17
CA GLU A 78 -20.79 -5.80 14.55
C GLU A 78 -20.16 -7.14 14.13
N ALA A 79 -20.92 -8.23 14.15
CA ALA A 79 -20.47 -9.54 13.68
C ALA A 79 -20.13 -9.51 12.18
N GLU A 80 -20.98 -8.87 11.38
CA GLU A 80 -20.74 -8.68 9.95
C GLU A 80 -19.48 -7.82 9.69
N TYR A 81 -19.30 -6.74 10.46
CA TYR A 81 -18.10 -5.92 10.38
C TYR A 81 -16.83 -6.71 10.70
N ARG A 82 -16.82 -7.51 11.77
CA ARG A 82 -15.67 -8.36 12.13
C ARG A 82 -15.34 -9.38 11.04
N ALA A 83 -16.36 -10.01 10.45
CA ALA A 83 -16.19 -10.96 9.35
C ALA A 83 -15.59 -10.30 8.10
N LYS A 84 -16.12 -9.13 7.70
CA LYS A 84 -15.61 -8.34 6.58
C LYS A 84 -14.18 -7.85 6.85
N ARG A 85 -13.90 -7.33 8.06
CA ARG A 85 -12.56 -6.91 8.50
C ARG A 85 -11.55 -8.05 8.41
N LYS A 86 -11.89 -9.25 8.89
CA LYS A 86 -11.01 -10.43 8.81
C LYS A 86 -10.62 -10.76 7.37
N ARG A 87 -11.56 -10.67 6.42
CA ARG A 87 -11.26 -10.90 4.99
C ARG A 87 -10.30 -9.84 4.44
N VAL A 88 -10.49 -8.57 4.79
CA VAL A 88 -9.58 -7.49 4.37
C VAL A 88 -8.20 -7.66 4.98
N SER A 89 -8.10 -8.01 6.27
CA SER A 89 -6.81 -8.30 6.91
C SER A 89 -6.10 -9.49 6.26
N LEU A 90 -6.81 -10.57 5.93
CA LEU A 90 -6.23 -11.70 5.21
C LEU A 90 -5.81 -11.33 3.78
N PHE A 91 -6.58 -10.47 3.11
CA PHE A 91 -6.22 -9.94 1.80
C PHE A 91 -4.94 -9.11 1.88
N LEU A 92 -4.87 -8.16 2.82
CA LEU A 92 -3.68 -7.32 3.05
C LEU A 92 -2.48 -8.17 3.45
N LEU A 93 -2.65 -9.20 4.28
CA LEU A 93 -1.56 -10.10 4.66
C LEU A 93 -1.04 -10.87 3.45
N LYS A 94 -1.95 -11.49 2.67
CA LYS A 94 -1.56 -12.32 1.53
C LYS A 94 -0.96 -11.50 0.39
N PHE A 95 -1.65 -10.45 -0.02
CA PHE A 95 -1.26 -9.65 -1.17
C PHE A 95 -0.27 -8.56 -0.79
N GLY A 96 -0.40 -7.94 0.38
CA GLY A 96 0.62 -7.04 0.91
C GLY A 96 1.93 -7.78 1.20
N GLY A 97 1.87 -8.99 1.76
CA GLY A 97 3.05 -9.85 1.92
C GLY A 97 3.70 -10.20 0.59
N ALA A 98 2.92 -10.66 -0.39
CA ALA A 98 3.42 -10.93 -1.73
C ALA A 98 4.01 -9.68 -2.41
N TYR A 99 3.38 -8.51 -2.23
CA TYR A 99 3.88 -7.23 -2.73
C TYR A 99 5.23 -6.89 -2.09
N VAL A 100 5.36 -7.02 -0.77
CA VAL A 100 6.63 -6.76 -0.07
C VAL A 100 7.73 -7.70 -0.59
N VAL A 101 7.46 -9.01 -0.67
CA VAL A 101 8.42 -9.98 -1.20
C VAL A 101 8.82 -9.62 -2.64
N PHE A 102 7.85 -9.32 -3.49
CA PHE A 102 8.12 -8.92 -4.88
C PHE A 102 8.98 -7.65 -4.95
N THR A 103 8.70 -6.63 -4.12
CA THR A 103 9.51 -5.41 -4.08
C THR A 103 10.94 -5.70 -3.64
N GLN A 104 11.17 -6.60 -2.67
CA GLN A 104 12.52 -6.97 -2.24
C GLN A 104 13.27 -7.77 -3.31
N LEU A 105 12.59 -8.68 -4.00
CA LEU A 105 13.18 -9.41 -5.13
C LEU A 105 13.56 -8.47 -6.28
N LEU A 106 12.72 -7.48 -6.57
CA LEU A 106 13.01 -6.48 -7.60
C LEU A 106 14.20 -5.60 -7.20
N THR A 107 14.26 -5.19 -5.92
CA THR A 107 15.40 -4.43 -5.38
C THR A 107 16.67 -5.25 -5.49
N LEU A 108 16.64 -6.52 -5.12
CA LEU A 108 17.79 -7.42 -5.23
C LEU A 108 18.23 -7.62 -6.69
N ALA A 109 17.28 -7.79 -7.62
CA ALA A 109 17.58 -7.93 -9.04
C ALA A 109 18.23 -6.67 -9.62
N LEU A 110 17.74 -5.48 -9.26
CA LEU A 110 18.33 -4.21 -9.68
C LEU A 110 19.70 -3.98 -9.02
N PHE A 111 19.86 -4.33 -7.75
CA PHE A 111 21.13 -4.23 -7.03
C PHE A 111 22.21 -5.11 -7.69
N LEU A 112 21.90 -6.40 -7.93
CA LEU A 112 22.83 -7.33 -8.58
C LEU A 112 23.08 -6.96 -10.04
N GLY A 113 22.06 -6.50 -10.76
CA GLY A 113 22.20 -6.07 -12.15
C GLY A 113 22.98 -4.77 -12.33
N GLY A 114 23.04 -3.92 -11.28
CA GLY A 114 23.77 -2.66 -11.26
C GLY A 114 25.23 -2.75 -10.79
N GLY A 115 25.73 -3.95 -10.47
CA GLY A 115 27.11 -4.17 -9.98
C GLY A 115 27.18 -4.48 -8.48
N GLY A 116 26.26 -3.97 -7.67
CA GLY A 116 25.98 -4.46 -6.32
C GLY A 116 27.18 -4.41 -5.36
N HIS A 117 27.87 -3.28 -5.28
CA HIS A 117 29.12 -3.17 -4.52
C HIS A 117 29.03 -2.29 -3.27
N SER A 118 28.02 -1.42 -3.18
CA SER A 118 27.91 -0.45 -2.10
C SER A 118 26.50 -0.34 -1.49
N TRP A 119 26.43 0.27 -0.30
CA TRP A 119 25.15 0.63 0.32
C TRP A 119 24.37 1.67 -0.50
N ASP A 120 25.08 2.51 -1.25
CA ASP A 120 24.49 3.50 -2.15
C ASP A 120 23.78 2.80 -3.33
N ASP A 121 24.35 1.73 -3.88
CA ASP A 121 23.72 0.92 -4.93
C ASP A 121 22.43 0.26 -4.43
N TRP A 122 22.42 -0.21 -3.19
CA TRP A 122 21.23 -0.78 -2.56
C TRP A 122 20.14 0.28 -2.37
N THR A 123 20.52 1.47 -1.91
CA THR A 123 19.63 2.61 -1.72
C THR A 123 19.05 3.10 -3.04
N ALA A 124 19.87 3.18 -4.08
CA ALA A 124 19.46 3.53 -5.44
C ALA A 124 18.52 2.49 -6.05
N ALA A 125 18.84 1.20 -5.93
CA ALA A 125 17.96 0.12 -6.37
C ALA A 125 16.60 0.19 -5.64
N GLY A 126 16.61 0.35 -4.32
CA GLY A 126 15.40 0.50 -3.52
C GLY A 126 14.57 1.74 -3.89
N PHE A 127 15.23 2.86 -4.16
CA PHE A 127 14.60 4.08 -4.63
C PHE A 127 13.95 3.90 -6.01
N MET A 128 14.64 3.24 -6.94
CA MET A 128 14.11 2.93 -8.26
C MET A 128 12.87 2.03 -8.17
N VAL A 129 12.90 0.96 -7.36
CA VAL A 129 11.69 0.14 -7.11
C VAL A 129 10.55 1.00 -6.54
N LYS A 130 10.84 1.99 -5.70
CA LYS A 130 9.79 2.88 -5.17
C LYS A 130 9.16 3.77 -6.26
N LEU A 131 9.92 4.19 -7.27
CA LEU A 131 9.44 5.04 -8.37
C LEU A 131 8.81 4.27 -9.54
N LEU A 132 9.25 3.03 -9.79
CA LEU A 132 8.84 2.29 -10.98
C LEU A 132 7.31 2.06 -10.99
N PRO A 133 6.58 2.55 -12.01
CA PRO A 133 5.15 2.29 -12.15
C PRO A 133 4.89 0.79 -12.42
N TYR A 134 5.89 0.08 -12.95
CA TYR A 134 5.80 -1.34 -13.30
C TYR A 134 5.62 -2.27 -12.11
N LYS A 135 6.01 -1.89 -10.88
CA LYS A 135 5.69 -2.70 -9.69
C LYS A 135 4.18 -2.80 -9.46
N TRP A 136 3.45 -1.73 -9.76
CA TRP A 136 2.00 -1.68 -9.64
C TRP A 136 1.36 -2.50 -10.75
N VAL A 137 1.89 -2.42 -11.97
CA VAL A 137 1.47 -3.24 -13.11
C VAL A 137 1.68 -4.73 -12.80
N GLY A 138 2.86 -5.13 -12.34
CA GLY A 138 3.16 -6.52 -11.95
C GLY A 138 2.27 -7.04 -10.83
N PHE A 139 2.03 -6.22 -9.80
CA PHE A 139 1.10 -6.56 -8.72
C PHE A 139 -0.35 -6.70 -9.21
N LEU A 140 -0.83 -5.79 -10.06
CA LEU A 140 -2.17 -5.85 -10.65
C LEU A 140 -2.32 -7.06 -11.59
N LEU A 141 -1.28 -7.43 -12.34
CA LEU A 141 -1.26 -8.63 -13.16
C LEU A 141 -1.29 -9.90 -12.31
N MET A 142 -0.54 -9.97 -11.21
CA MET A 142 -0.63 -11.08 -10.25
C MET A 142 -2.03 -11.18 -9.63
N LEU A 143 -2.62 -10.04 -9.28
CA LEU A 143 -3.97 -9.98 -8.72
C LEU A 143 -5.01 -10.46 -9.75
N GLY A 144 -4.94 -9.95 -10.98
CA GLY A 144 -5.80 -10.33 -12.10
C GLY A 144 -5.66 -11.81 -12.44
N GLY A 145 -4.44 -12.32 -12.53
CA GLY A 145 -4.15 -13.74 -12.73
C GLY A 145 -4.70 -14.61 -11.60
N TYR A 146 -4.53 -14.21 -10.35
CA TYR A 146 -5.11 -14.92 -9.20
C TYR A 146 -6.63 -15.02 -9.30
N TYR A 147 -7.33 -13.91 -9.58
CA TYR A 147 -8.79 -13.93 -9.70
C TYR A 147 -9.27 -14.67 -10.95
N TRP A 148 -8.53 -14.63 -12.05
CA TRP A 148 -8.82 -15.40 -13.26
C TRP A 148 -8.70 -16.91 -13.00
N LEU A 149 -7.62 -17.37 -12.38
CA LEU A 149 -7.41 -18.77 -12.01
C LEU A 149 -8.41 -19.24 -10.96
N LYS A 150 -8.75 -18.39 -9.98
CA LYS A 150 -9.79 -18.66 -8.98
C LYS A 150 -11.19 -18.74 -9.60
N GLY A 151 -11.47 -17.94 -10.61
CA GLY A 151 -12.71 -17.98 -11.39
C GLY A 151 -12.87 -19.30 -12.16
N LYS A 152 -11.76 -19.84 -12.68
CA LYS A 152 -11.73 -21.16 -13.36
C LYS A 152 -11.84 -22.36 -12.41
N SER A 153 -11.51 -22.20 -11.14
CA SER A 153 -11.49 -23.29 -10.15
C SER A 153 -12.74 -23.39 -9.28
N LYS A 154 -13.76 -22.55 -9.50
CA LYS A 154 -15.11 -22.89 -9.04
C LYS A 154 -15.67 -23.99 -9.97
N PRO A 155 -16.04 -25.18 -9.46
CA PRO A 155 -16.74 -26.14 -10.27
C PRO A 155 -18.07 -25.52 -10.72
N ARG A 156 -18.39 -25.68 -12.00
CA ARG A 156 -19.79 -25.64 -12.48
C ARG A 156 -20.56 -26.70 -11.70
N GLN A 157 -21.06 -26.37 -10.52
CA GLN A 157 -22.06 -27.21 -9.86
C GLN A 157 -23.44 -26.81 -10.37
N ALA A 158 -24.12 -27.84 -10.89
CA ALA A 158 -25.55 -27.95 -11.22
C ALA A 158 -26.01 -27.43 -12.59
N LEU A 159 -25.91 -28.31 -13.59
CA LEU A 159 -27.12 -28.76 -14.30
C LEU A 159 -27.26 -30.26 -13.99
N ARG A 160 -27.88 -30.57 -12.86
CA ARG A 160 -28.53 -31.86 -12.63
C ARG A 160 -29.97 -31.67 -13.13
N THR A 161 -30.26 -32.20 -14.31
CA THR A 161 -31.60 -32.66 -14.67
C THR A 161 -31.83 -34.03 -14.04
#